data_AF-A0A2D5AAP9-F1
#
_entry.id   AF-A0A2D5AAP9-F1
#
_cell.length_a   1.000
_cell.length_b   1.000
_cell.length_c   1.000
_cell.angle_alpha   90.00
_cell.angle_beta   90.00
_cell.angle_gamma   90.00
#
_symmetry.space_group_name_H-M   'P 1'
#
loop_
_entity.id
_entity.type
_entity.pdbx_description
1 polymer ?
#
loop_
_entity_poly.entity_id
_entity_poly.type
_entity_poly.pdbx_seq_one_letter_code
_entity_poly.pdbx_strand_id
1 'polypeptide(L)'
;MTSRRRDRSGVEFPAAVVDDPPRSCPVCSYILKTAAGCPECGASLETIASLRRRSRRRIGATVTAFWVLIALYLPQCWIFLMPGSWSLYRWSWIEIWPVMPGFIPGLVGGRMLFGVGRSDPLAIASMAAATVGLALGAFFIARRGPRRRVIVCGGLFLTGAVHGFILHGLYAA
;
A
#
# COMPACT_ATOMS: atom_id res chain seq x y z
N MET A 1 20.55 -34.38 3.78
CA MET A 1 21.81 -33.94 4.40
C MET A 1 21.49 -32.90 5.46
N THR A 2 21.38 -33.32 6.72
CA THR A 2 21.03 -32.48 7.87
C THR A 2 22.30 -31.96 8.52
N SER A 3 22.52 -30.65 8.45
CA SER A 3 23.65 -29.97 9.11
C SER A 3 23.42 -29.99 10.63
N ARG A 4 24.19 -30.82 11.36
CA ARG A 4 24.19 -30.87 12.83
C ARG A 4 25.16 -29.82 13.37
N ARG A 5 24.66 -28.84 14.14
CA ARG A 5 25.49 -27.89 14.88
C ARG A 5 25.79 -28.50 16.26
N ARG A 6 27.05 -28.83 16.51
CA ARG A 6 27.54 -29.39 17.78
C ARG A 6 27.98 -28.23 18.67
N ASP A 7 27.42 -28.11 19.87
CA ASP A 7 27.91 -27.17 20.86
C ASP A 7 28.98 -27.81 21.76
N ARG A 8 29.83 -26.98 22.40
CA ARG A 8 31.04 -27.39 23.15
C ARG A 8 30.79 -28.26 24.38
N SER A 9 29.54 -28.46 24.80
CA SER A 9 29.15 -29.24 25.97
C SER A 9 28.83 -30.72 25.69
N GLY A 10 28.87 -31.16 24.41
CA GLY A 10 28.66 -32.57 24.05
C GLY A 10 27.23 -33.10 24.23
N VAL A 11 26.28 -32.25 24.64
CA VAL A 11 24.86 -32.60 24.78
C VAL A 11 24.20 -32.56 23.40
N GLU A 12 23.75 -33.72 22.92
CA GLU A 12 22.92 -33.82 21.71
C GLU A 12 21.51 -33.33 22.03
N PHE A 13 21.23 -32.07 21.72
CA PHE A 13 19.85 -31.61 21.70
C PHE A 13 19.16 -32.20 20.47
N PRO A 14 17.99 -32.89 20.61
CA PRO A 14 17.18 -33.21 19.46
C PRO A 14 16.91 -31.91 18.71
N ALA A 15 17.06 -31.93 17.38
CA ALA A 15 16.78 -30.78 16.54
C ALA A 15 15.44 -30.21 16.99
N ALA A 16 15.47 -28.99 17.56
CA ALA A 16 14.28 -28.33 18.06
C ALA A 16 13.22 -28.51 16.98
N VAL A 17 12.15 -29.24 17.31
CA VAL A 17 10.95 -29.23 16.50
C VAL A 17 10.57 -27.76 16.54
N VAL A 18 10.93 -27.06 15.46
CA VAL A 18 10.42 -25.72 15.23
C VAL A 18 8.94 -25.98 15.14
N ASP A 19 8.23 -25.77 16.25
CA ASP A 19 6.78 -25.81 16.34
C ASP A 19 6.31 -24.69 15.40
N ASP A 20 6.25 -25.05 14.13
CA ASP A 20 5.60 -24.30 13.09
C ASP A 20 4.21 -24.01 13.66
N PRO A 21 3.84 -22.72 13.82
CA PRO A 21 2.63 -22.36 14.53
C PRO A 21 1.46 -23.15 13.95
N PRO A 22 0.54 -23.67 14.80
CA PRO A 22 -0.50 -24.59 14.39
C PRO A 22 -1.18 -24.08 13.12
N ARG A 23 -1.02 -24.85 12.04
CA ARG A 23 -1.45 -24.42 10.70
C ARG A 23 -2.93 -24.75 10.56
N SER A 24 -3.79 -23.74 10.55
CA SER A 24 -5.21 -23.95 10.25
C SER A 24 -5.45 -24.15 8.75
N CYS A 25 -6.40 -25.02 8.42
CA CYS A 25 -6.88 -25.22 7.06
C CYS A 25 -7.61 -23.95 6.59
N PRO A 26 -7.26 -23.34 5.43
CA PRO A 26 -7.90 -22.12 4.96
C PRO A 26 -9.35 -22.31 4.48
N VAL A 27 -9.87 -23.54 4.45
CA VAL A 27 -11.22 -23.89 4.00
C VAL A 27 -12.17 -24.05 5.19
N CYS A 28 -11.81 -24.88 6.17
CA CYS A 28 -12.67 -25.22 7.31
C CYS A 28 -12.11 -24.80 8.67
N SER A 29 -10.98 -24.09 8.71
CA SER A 29 -10.29 -23.65 9.93
C SER A 29 -9.76 -24.78 10.84
N TYR A 30 -9.89 -26.05 10.45
CA TYR A 30 -9.35 -27.19 11.21
C TYR A 30 -7.84 -27.06 11.42
N ILE A 31 -7.36 -27.32 12.64
CA ILE A 31 -5.94 -27.28 12.99
C ILE A 31 -5.27 -28.53 12.42
N LEU A 32 -4.44 -28.35 11.39
CA LEU A 32 -3.73 -29.44 10.72
C LEU A 32 -2.66 -30.01 11.66
N LYS A 33 -2.86 -31.24 12.11
CA LYS A 33 -1.87 -32.00 12.89
C LYS A 33 -0.95 -32.86 12.02
N THR A 34 -1.37 -33.20 10.81
CA THR A 34 -0.64 -34.10 9.91
C THR A 34 -0.44 -33.46 8.54
N ALA A 35 0.61 -33.91 7.84
CA ALA A 35 1.00 -33.38 6.54
C ALA A 35 0.30 -34.04 5.36
N ALA A 36 -0.74 -34.88 5.54
CA ALA A 36 -1.36 -35.64 4.46
C ALA A 36 -2.52 -34.92 3.75
N GLY A 37 -3.14 -33.92 4.39
CA GLY A 37 -4.34 -33.24 3.90
C GLY A 37 -5.23 -32.83 5.07
N CYS A 38 -6.37 -32.19 4.79
CA CYS A 38 -7.34 -31.88 5.83
C CYS A 38 -8.31 -33.06 6.04
N PRO A 39 -8.39 -33.66 7.24
CA PRO A 39 -9.28 -34.80 7.49
C PRO A 39 -10.76 -34.42 7.47
N GLU A 40 -11.11 -33.19 7.84
CA GLU A 40 -12.50 -32.73 7.92
C GLU A 40 -13.10 -32.39 6.54
N CYS A 41 -12.37 -31.64 5.71
CA CYS A 41 -12.89 -31.17 4.42
C CYS A 41 -12.31 -31.91 3.21
N GLY A 42 -11.43 -32.89 3.42
CA GLY A 42 -10.79 -33.66 2.35
C GLY A 42 -9.85 -32.84 1.44
N ALA A 43 -9.57 -31.57 1.78
CA ALA A 43 -8.75 -30.71 0.94
C ALA A 43 -7.32 -31.26 0.81
N SER A 44 -6.87 -31.42 -0.44
CA SER A 44 -5.51 -31.86 -0.74
C SER A 44 -4.47 -30.83 -0.30
N LEU A 45 -3.24 -31.28 0.01
CA LEU A 45 -2.11 -30.40 0.32
C LEU A 45 -1.87 -29.35 -0.76
N GLU A 46 -2.01 -29.71 -2.02
CA GLU A 46 -1.83 -28.81 -3.16
C GLU A 46 -2.86 -27.67 -3.14
N THR A 47 -4.11 -28.01 -2.81
CA THR A 47 -5.22 -27.05 -2.66
C THR A 47 -4.95 -26.11 -1.48
N ILE A 48 -4.53 -26.66 -0.34
CA ILE A 48 -4.18 -25.85 0.84
C ILE A 48 -3.00 -24.92 0.52
N ALA A 49 -1.98 -25.42 -0.15
CA ALA A 49 -0.80 -24.64 -0.54
C ALA A 49 -1.14 -23.55 -1.58
N SER A 50 -2.03 -23.82 -2.54
CA SER A 50 -2.46 -22.85 -3.54
C SER A 50 -3.29 -21.73 -2.91
N LEU A 51 -4.25 -22.06 -2.02
CA LEU A 51 -5.04 -21.10 -1.26
C LEU A 51 -4.16 -20.23 -0.35
N ARG A 52 -3.19 -20.83 0.34
CA ARG A 52 -2.25 -20.09 1.20
C ARG A 52 -1.35 -19.15 0.40
N ARG A 53 -0.86 -19.59 -0.77
CA ARG A 53 -0.11 -18.72 -1.70
C ARG A 53 -0.98 -17.56 -2.19
N ARG A 54 -2.24 -17.80 -2.53
CA ARG A 54 -3.19 -16.75 -2.95
C ARG A 54 -3.47 -15.76 -1.83
N SER A 55 -3.71 -16.23 -0.61
CA SER A 55 -3.92 -15.40 0.58
C SER A 55 -2.69 -14.52 0.88
N ARG A 56 -1.49 -15.10 0.92
CA ARG A 56 -0.24 -14.33 1.10
C ARG A 56 -0.04 -13.26 0.02
N ARG A 57 -0.35 -13.57 -1.24
CA ARG A 57 -0.30 -12.59 -2.34
C ARG A 57 -1.31 -11.46 -2.14
N ARG A 58 -2.53 -11.77 -1.72
CA ARG A 58 -3.57 -10.77 -1.39
C ARG A 58 -3.14 -9.87 -0.24
N ILE A 59 -2.69 -10.45 0.88
CA ILE A 59 -2.19 -9.69 2.04
C ILE A 59 -1.01 -8.79 1.61
N GLY A 60 -0.06 -9.33 0.85
CA GLY A 60 1.06 -8.55 0.33
C GLY A 60 0.62 -7.39 -0.58
N ALA A 61 -0.39 -7.61 -1.42
CA ALA A 61 -0.98 -6.57 -2.25
C ALA A 61 -1.70 -5.52 -1.40
N THR A 62 -2.55 -5.91 -0.46
CA THR A 62 -3.26 -5.00 0.46
C THR A 62 -2.30 -4.15 1.27
N VAL A 63 -1.26 -4.76 1.85
CA VAL A 63 -0.22 -4.03 2.59
C VAL A 63 0.50 -3.04 1.66
N THR A 64 0.80 -3.44 0.43
CA THR A 64 1.45 -2.53 -0.53
C THR A 64 0.55 -1.38 -0.92
N ALA A 65 -0.72 -1.64 -1.22
CA ALA A 65 -1.70 -0.60 -1.54
C ALA A 65 -1.86 0.38 -0.36
N PHE A 66 -1.97 -0.13 0.86
CA PHE A 66 -2.02 0.67 2.08
C PHE A 66 -0.82 1.62 2.20
N TRP A 67 0.40 1.11 2.07
CA TRP A 67 1.61 1.95 2.15
C TRP A 67 1.71 2.99 1.03
N VAL A 68 1.30 2.63 -0.18
CA VAL A 68 1.25 3.58 -1.31
C VAL A 68 0.24 4.69 -1.04
N LEU A 69 -0.95 4.35 -0.57
CA LEU A 69 -1.99 5.34 -0.23
C LEU A 69 -1.53 6.26 0.91
N ILE A 70 -0.91 5.71 1.96
CA ILE A 70 -0.33 6.53 3.03
C ILE A 70 0.73 7.48 2.46
N ALA A 71 1.69 6.97 1.70
CA ALA A 71 2.76 7.80 1.15
C ALA A 71 2.23 8.92 0.24
N LEU A 72 1.14 8.65 -0.49
CA LEU A 72 0.53 9.58 -1.42
C LEU A 72 -0.30 10.67 -0.72
N TYR A 73 -1.11 10.29 0.28
CA TYR A 73 -2.09 11.17 0.91
C TYR A 73 -1.64 11.78 2.25
N LEU A 74 -0.75 11.12 3.00
CA LEU A 74 -0.28 11.66 4.28
C LEU A 74 0.33 13.06 4.15
N PRO A 75 1.15 13.36 3.13
CA PRO A 75 1.64 14.72 2.92
C PRO A 75 0.55 15.73 2.58
N GLN A 76 -0.62 15.29 2.10
CA GLN A 76 -1.76 16.15 1.76
C GLN A 76 -2.69 16.39 2.96
N CYS A 77 -2.46 15.75 4.10
CA CYS A 77 -3.30 15.91 5.30
C CYS A 77 -3.10 17.25 6.02
N TRP A 78 -2.15 18.08 5.58
CA TRP A 78 -1.91 19.41 6.15
C TRP A 78 -3.20 20.26 6.20
N ILE A 79 -4.09 20.12 5.23
CA ILE A 79 -5.37 20.85 5.16
C ILE A 79 -6.28 20.57 6.36
N PHE A 80 -6.15 19.40 7.01
CA PHE A 80 -6.91 19.04 8.21
C PHE A 80 -6.22 19.49 9.50
N LEU A 81 -4.90 19.64 9.47
CA LEU A 81 -4.08 19.93 10.66
C LEU A 81 -3.83 21.42 10.88
N MET A 82 -4.15 22.28 9.91
CA MET A 82 -3.98 23.72 10.07
C MET A 82 -4.89 24.32 11.15
N PRO A 83 -4.35 25.23 12.00
CA PRO A 83 -5.14 26.02 12.93
C PRO A 83 -5.96 27.08 12.17
N GLY A 84 -7.19 27.34 12.62
CA GLY A 84 -8.08 28.35 12.02
C GLY A 84 -9.52 27.86 11.85
N SER A 85 -10.42 28.77 11.46
CA SER A 85 -11.83 28.47 11.25
C SER A 85 -12.04 27.60 9.99
N TRP A 86 -13.07 26.75 10.03
CA TRP A 86 -13.50 25.93 8.89
C TRP A 86 -14.26 26.80 7.87
N SER A 87 -13.52 27.66 7.18
CA SER A 87 -14.07 28.56 6.17
C SER A 87 -14.55 27.82 4.92
N LEU A 88 -15.45 28.42 4.16
CA LEU A 88 -15.88 27.91 2.84
C LEU A 88 -14.68 27.69 1.91
N TYR A 89 -13.66 28.53 2.02
CA TYR A 89 -12.41 28.37 1.29
C TYR A 89 -11.65 27.10 1.70
N ARG A 90 -11.55 26.78 2.99
CA ARG A 90 -10.95 25.52 3.43
C ARG A 90 -11.76 24.31 2.93
N TRP A 91 -13.09 24.41 2.93
CA TRP A 91 -13.97 23.35 2.44
C TRP A 91 -13.79 23.08 0.94
N SER A 92 -13.60 24.10 0.10
CA SER A 92 -13.37 23.88 -1.34
C SER A 92 -12.07 23.14 -1.63
N TRP A 93 -11.04 23.30 -0.79
CA TRP A 93 -9.81 22.51 -0.88
C TRP A 93 -10.00 21.06 -0.39
N ILE A 94 -10.81 20.85 0.64
CA ILE A 94 -11.16 19.52 1.14
C ILE A 94 -11.97 18.74 0.11
N GLU A 95 -12.87 19.41 -0.62
CA GLU A 95 -13.63 18.79 -1.71
C GLU A 95 -12.73 18.21 -2.81
N ILE A 96 -11.61 18.90 -3.10
CA ILE A 96 -10.62 18.49 -4.12
C ILE A 96 -9.56 17.54 -3.53
N TRP A 97 -9.53 17.31 -2.21
CA TRP A 97 -8.56 16.46 -1.54
C TRP A 97 -8.40 15.05 -2.14
N PRO A 98 -9.47 14.35 -2.60
CA PRO A 98 -9.32 13.05 -3.23
C PRO A 98 -8.42 13.06 -4.47
N VAL A 99 -8.33 14.18 -5.19
CA VAL A 99 -7.50 14.34 -6.40
C VAL A 99 -6.26 15.22 -6.17
N MET A 100 -6.04 15.67 -4.93
CA MET A 100 -4.91 16.53 -4.58
C MET A 100 -3.55 15.97 -5.00
N PRO A 101 -3.23 14.67 -4.85
CA PRO A 101 -1.91 14.19 -5.23
C PRO A 101 -1.59 14.39 -6.73
N GLY A 102 -2.61 14.41 -7.58
CA GLY A 102 -2.51 14.71 -9.00
C GLY A 102 -2.79 16.17 -9.35
N PHE A 103 -2.91 17.07 -8.38
CA PHE A 103 -3.37 18.44 -8.61
C PHE A 103 -2.46 19.21 -9.58
N ILE A 104 -1.18 19.38 -9.24
CA ILE A 104 -0.23 20.11 -10.10
C ILE A 104 -0.04 19.41 -11.46
N PRO A 105 0.31 18.10 -11.54
CA PRO A 105 0.52 17.45 -12.83
C PRO A 105 -0.76 17.40 -13.67
N GLY A 106 -1.92 17.22 -13.05
CA GLY A 106 -3.22 17.22 -13.73
C GLY A 106 -3.63 18.61 -14.21
N LEU A 107 -3.38 19.67 -13.44
CA LEU A 107 -3.67 21.04 -13.84
C LEU A 107 -2.76 21.48 -15.00
N VAL A 108 -1.46 21.17 -14.92
CA VAL A 108 -0.48 21.46 -15.98
C VAL A 108 -0.84 20.68 -17.24
N GLY A 109 -1.08 19.37 -17.13
CA GLY A 109 -1.48 18.54 -18.26
C GLY A 109 -2.82 18.95 -18.85
N GLY A 110 -3.81 19.28 -18.03
CA GLY A 110 -5.13 19.76 -18.48
C GLY A 110 -5.03 21.08 -19.24
N ARG A 111 -4.23 22.03 -18.75
CA ARG A 111 -3.94 23.28 -19.45
C ARG A 111 -3.23 23.05 -20.78
N MET A 112 -2.20 22.21 -20.80
CA MET A 112 -1.40 21.95 -22.01
C MET A 112 -2.18 21.18 -23.07
N LEU A 113 -2.99 20.19 -22.68
CA LEU A 113 -3.67 19.29 -23.61
C LEU A 113 -5.07 19.78 -24.01
N PHE A 114 -5.76 20.50 -23.12
CA PHE A 114 -7.16 20.87 -23.31
C PHE A 114 -7.43 22.37 -23.15
N GLY A 115 -6.44 23.18 -22.74
CA GLY A 115 -6.61 24.63 -22.57
C GLY A 115 -7.52 25.04 -21.40
N VAL A 116 -7.74 24.15 -20.43
CA VAL A 116 -8.76 24.33 -19.37
C VAL A 116 -8.21 24.91 -18.06
N GLY A 117 -9.05 25.66 -17.32
CA GLY A 117 -8.75 26.25 -16.02
C GLY A 117 -9.07 25.34 -14.84
N ARG A 118 -8.65 25.72 -13.62
CA ARG A 118 -8.80 24.90 -12.38
C ARG A 118 -10.25 24.51 -12.08
N SER A 119 -11.21 25.37 -12.42
CA SER A 119 -12.64 25.19 -12.16
C SER A 119 -13.36 24.39 -13.24
N ASP A 120 -12.69 24.05 -14.34
CA ASP A 120 -13.31 23.26 -15.40
C ASP A 120 -13.40 21.78 -15.01
N PRO A 121 -14.54 21.11 -15.28
CA PRO A 121 -14.68 19.67 -15.03
C PRO A 121 -13.59 18.82 -15.68
N LEU A 122 -13.10 19.25 -16.85
CA LEU A 122 -12.00 18.61 -17.56
C LEU A 122 -10.66 18.70 -16.79
N ALA A 123 -10.41 19.79 -16.07
CA ALA A 123 -9.24 19.91 -15.21
C ALA A 123 -9.34 19.01 -13.97
N ILE A 124 -10.54 18.87 -13.40
CA ILE A 124 -10.76 17.92 -12.31
C ILE A 124 -10.53 16.48 -12.80
N ALA A 125 -11.04 16.15 -13.99
CA ALA A 125 -10.82 14.85 -14.62
C ALA A 125 -9.34 14.56 -14.88
N SER A 126 -8.56 15.55 -15.33
CA SER A 126 -7.11 15.38 -15.53
C SER A 126 -6.35 15.19 -14.21
N MET A 127 -6.73 15.89 -13.14
CA MET A 127 -6.18 15.68 -11.79
C MET A 127 -6.53 14.29 -11.23
N ALA A 128 -7.76 13.83 -11.44
CA ALA A 128 -8.19 12.49 -11.06
C ALA A 128 -7.38 11.43 -11.80
N ALA A 129 -7.24 11.57 -13.12
CA ALA A 129 -6.45 10.66 -13.95
C ALA A 129 -4.97 10.63 -13.51
N ALA A 130 -4.37 11.79 -13.22
CA ALA A 130 -3.01 11.88 -12.71
C ALA A 130 -2.86 11.19 -11.35
N THR A 131 -3.81 11.39 -10.43
CA THR A 131 -3.83 10.76 -9.11
C THR A 131 -3.91 9.24 -9.22
N VAL A 132 -4.84 8.72 -10.03
CA VAL A 132 -5.01 7.29 -10.27
C VAL A 132 -3.77 6.70 -10.94
N GLY A 133 -3.22 7.38 -11.94
CA GLY A 133 -2.00 6.97 -12.64
C GLY A 133 -0.80 6.86 -11.69
N LEU A 134 -0.63 7.84 -10.81
CA LEU A 134 0.40 7.82 -9.76
C LEU A 134 0.20 6.64 -8.80
N ALA A 135 -1.02 6.45 -8.29
CA ALA A 135 -1.34 5.39 -7.35
C ALA A 135 -1.12 3.98 -7.96
N LEU A 136 -1.64 3.76 -9.18
CA LEU A 136 -1.47 2.49 -9.89
C LEU A 136 -0.02 2.25 -10.27
N GLY A 137 0.67 3.23 -10.85
CA GLY A 137 2.07 3.13 -11.23
C GLY A 137 2.95 2.79 -10.03
N ALA A 138 2.78 3.51 -8.92
CA ALA A 138 3.47 3.25 -7.67
C ALA A 138 3.16 1.85 -7.13
N PHE A 139 1.90 1.44 -7.11
CA PHE A 139 1.49 0.11 -6.67
C PHE A 139 2.16 -1.00 -7.50
N PHE A 140 2.15 -0.90 -8.83
CA PHE A 140 2.74 -1.89 -9.72
C PHE A 140 4.26 -1.98 -9.58
N ILE A 141 4.94 -0.89 -9.24
CA ILE A 141 6.39 -0.89 -8.98
C ILE A 141 6.68 -1.43 -7.57
N ALA A 142 5.95 -0.95 -6.55
CA ALA A 142 6.12 -1.30 -5.15
C ALA A 142 5.85 -2.79 -4.90
N ARG A 143 4.86 -3.39 -5.57
CA ARG A 143 4.52 -4.81 -5.41
C ARG A 143 5.59 -5.78 -5.91
N ARG A 144 6.59 -5.31 -6.67
CA ARG A 144 7.67 -6.15 -7.22
C ARG A 144 8.70 -6.57 -6.16
N GLY A 145 8.69 -5.96 -4.98
CA GLY A 145 9.53 -6.40 -3.86
C GLY A 145 9.65 -5.39 -2.73
N PRO A 146 10.09 -5.82 -1.53
CA PRO A 146 10.12 -4.97 -0.34
C PRO A 146 11.05 -3.75 -0.49
N ARG A 147 12.21 -3.90 -1.12
CA ARG A 147 13.13 -2.78 -1.41
C ARG A 147 12.50 -1.72 -2.31
N ARG A 148 11.84 -2.16 -3.39
CA ARG A 148 11.14 -1.26 -4.32
C ARG A 148 9.98 -0.55 -3.62
N ARG A 149 9.24 -1.24 -2.76
CA ARG A 149 8.19 -0.63 -1.95
C ARG A 149 8.72 0.52 -1.10
N VAL A 150 9.83 0.33 -0.38
CA VAL A 150 10.46 1.38 0.44
C VAL A 150 10.87 2.57 -0.42
N ILE A 151 11.57 2.32 -1.54
CA ILE A 151 12.03 3.39 -2.45
C ILE A 151 10.85 4.18 -3.02
N VAL A 152 9.82 3.48 -3.53
CA VAL A 152 8.64 4.13 -4.12
C VAL A 152 7.85 4.90 -3.08
N CYS A 153 7.58 4.32 -1.91
CA CYS A 153 6.81 5.00 -0.86
C CYS A 153 7.59 6.18 -0.28
N GLY A 154 8.90 6.04 -0.06
CA GLY A 154 9.76 7.13 0.38
C GLY A 154 9.82 8.26 -0.65
N GLY A 155 10.01 7.93 -1.92
CA GLY A 155 10.00 8.91 -3.02
C GLY A 155 8.66 9.61 -3.16
N LEU A 156 7.54 8.88 -3.12
CA LEU A 156 6.19 9.45 -3.13
C LEU A 156 5.97 10.40 -1.95
N PHE A 157 6.39 10.00 -0.75
CA PHE A 157 6.23 10.82 0.44
C PHE A 157 7.02 12.13 0.33
N LEU A 158 8.29 12.06 -0.09
CA LEU A 158 9.14 13.25 -0.26
C LEU A 158 8.61 14.18 -1.34
N THR A 159 8.29 13.66 -2.52
CA THR A 159 7.69 14.46 -3.61
C THR A 159 6.33 15.01 -3.18
N GLY A 160 5.53 14.22 -2.47
CA GLY A 160 4.24 14.61 -1.92
C GLY A 160 4.36 15.71 -0.87
N ALA A 161 5.42 15.73 -0.06
CA ALA A 161 5.70 16.78 0.93
C ALA A 161 6.07 18.10 0.25
N VAL A 162 6.94 18.07 -0.77
CA VAL A 162 7.25 19.24 -1.60
C VAL A 162 5.97 19.76 -2.28
N HIS A 163 5.18 18.86 -2.87
CA HIS A 163 3.90 19.19 -3.48
C HIS A 163 2.92 19.83 -2.47
N GLY A 164 2.79 19.23 -1.28
CA GLY A 164 1.95 19.75 -0.20
C GLY A 164 2.37 21.13 0.27
N PHE A 165 3.68 21.39 0.37
CA PHE A 165 4.22 22.72 0.68
C PHE A 165 3.85 23.76 -0.37
N ILE A 166 3.97 23.42 -1.66
CA ILE A 166 3.55 24.30 -2.76
C ILE A 166 2.04 24.58 -2.68
N LEU A 167 1.21 23.55 -2.46
CA LEU A 167 -0.23 23.72 -2.33
C LEU A 167 -0.62 24.56 -1.11
N HIS A 168 0.07 24.40 0.01
CA HIS A 168 -0.12 25.25 1.18
C HIS A 168 0.23 26.71 0.87
N GLY A 169 1.32 26.96 0.15
CA GLY A 169 1.67 28.29 -0.33
C GLY A 169 0.58 28.91 -1.23
N LEU A 170 0.02 28.12 -2.14
CA LEU A 170 -1.12 28.55 -2.99
C LEU A 170 -2.42 28.75 -2.20
N TYR A 171 -2.58 28.06 -1.08
CA TYR A 171 -3.72 28.23 -0.18
C TYR A 171 -3.62 29.53 0.62
N ALA A 172 -2.41 29.87 1.09
CA ALA A 172 -2.16 31.03 1.94
C ALA A 172 -1.96 32.35 1.18
N ALA A 173 -1.80 32.30 -0.15
CA ALA A 173 -1.70 33.46 -1.03
C ALA A 173 -3.08 34.02 -1.38
#